data_AF-A0A1T4R154-F1
#
_entry.id   AF-A0A1T4R154-F1
#
_cell.length_a   1.000
_cell.length_b   1.000
_cell.length_c   1.000
_cell.angle_alpha   90.00
_cell.angle_beta   90.00
_cell.angle_gamma   90.00
#
_symmetry.space_group_name_H-M   'P 1'
#
loop_
_entity.id
_entity.type
_entity.pdbx_description
1 polymer ?
#
loop_
_entity_poly.entity_id
_entity_poly.type
_entity_poly.pdbx_seq_one_letter_code
_entity_poly.pdbx_strand_id
1 'polypeptide(L)'
;MASNKYLLPMIFTILVTILFGATFALSWEPFIAGPPPAKVNPPTIPHTLQGREGKCILCHKDAAGVKIPRTPHPDRANCLQCHVPN
;
A
#
# COMPACT_ATOMS: atom_id res chain seq x y z
N MET A 1 19.85 -55.76 -0.52
CA MET A 1 20.05 -54.32 -0.23
C MET A 1 18.96 -53.56 -0.95
N ALA A 2 17.86 -53.21 -0.26
CA ALA A 2 16.70 -52.56 -0.86
C ALA A 2 16.98 -51.07 -1.02
N SER A 3 17.13 -50.60 -2.26
CA SER A 3 17.29 -49.18 -2.59
C SER A 3 15.98 -48.45 -2.28
N ASN A 4 16.00 -47.53 -1.30
CA ASN A 4 14.86 -46.69 -0.96
C ASN A 4 14.67 -45.63 -2.06
N LYS A 5 13.79 -45.93 -3.03
CA LYS A 5 13.48 -45.10 -4.19
C LYS A 5 12.98 -43.67 -3.86
N TYR A 6 12.66 -43.39 -2.59
CA TYR A 6 12.20 -42.07 -2.14
C TYR A 6 13.31 -41.19 -1.56
N LEU A 7 14.52 -41.71 -1.34
CA LEU A 7 15.62 -40.95 -0.73
C LEU A 7 16.13 -39.83 -1.65
N LEU A 8 16.29 -40.11 -2.94
CA LEU A 8 16.78 -39.14 -3.92
C LEU A 8 15.81 -37.96 -4.18
N PRO A 9 14.50 -38.16 -4.42
CA PRO A 9 13.58 -37.03 -4.59
C PRO A 9 13.41 -36.21 -3.29
N MET A 10 13.54 -36.83 -2.11
CA MET A 10 13.44 -36.13 -0.83
C MET A 10 14.66 -35.24 -0.56
N ILE A 11 15.87 -35.69 -0.91
CA ILE A 11 17.07 -34.84 -0.83
C ILE A 11 16.99 -33.70 -1.84
N PHE A 12 16.49 -33.97 -3.05
CA PHE A 12 16.34 -32.96 -4.09
C PHE A 12 15.35 -31.85 -3.69
N THR A 13 14.20 -32.18 -3.11
CA THR A 13 13.24 -31.18 -2.64
C THR A 13 13.79 -30.33 -1.49
N ILE A 14 14.53 -30.93 -0.55
CA ILE A 14 15.16 -30.20 0.56
C ILE A 14 16.25 -29.25 0.06
N LEU A 15 17.06 -29.66 -0.91
CA LEU A 15 18.09 -28.79 -1.49
C LEU A 15 17.49 -27.60 -2.24
N VAL A 16 16.41 -27.82 -3.00
CA VAL A 16 15.71 -26.76 -3.73
C VAL A 16 15.06 -25.74 -2.78
N THR A 17 14.43 -26.19 -1.69
CA THR A 17 13.81 -25.26 -0.73
C THR A 17 14.84 -24.44 0.05
N ILE A 18 16.00 -25.01 0.40
CA ILE A 18 17.08 -24.29 1.08
C ILE A 18 17.71 -23.25 0.15
N LEU A 19 17.95 -23.60 -1.13
CA LEU A 19 18.51 -22.67 -2.12
C LEU A 19 17.55 -21.52 -2.45
N PHE A 20 16.23 -21.77 -2.48
CA PHE A 20 15.22 -20.75 -2.77
C PHE A 20 14.90 -19.86 -1.56
N GLY A 21 15.01 -20.37 -0.34
CA GLY A 21 14.81 -19.58 0.88
C GLY A 21 15.94 -18.55 1.13
N ALA A 22 17.18 -18.88 0.74
CA ALA A 22 18.34 -18.02 0.94
C ALA A 22 18.33 -16.74 0.07
N THR A 23 17.67 -16.76 -1.10
CA THR A 23 17.55 -15.59 -1.97
C THR A 23 16.44 -14.61 -1.52
N PHE A 24 15.43 -15.11 -0.82
CA PHE A 24 14.34 -14.26 -0.32
C PHE A 24 14.76 -13.41 0.89
N ALA A 25 15.61 -13.94 1.78
CA ALA A 25 16.10 -13.21 2.95
C ALA A 25 17.08 -12.06 2.61
N LEU A 26 17.73 -12.10 1.44
CA LEU A 26 18.72 -11.11 1.01
C LEU A 26 18.14 -10.01 0.10
N SER A 27 16.85 -10.03 -0.21
CA SER A 27 16.21 -9.04 -1.11
C SER A 27 15.16 -8.15 -0.44
N TRP A 28 14.90 -8.32 0.87
CA TRP A 28 13.92 -7.51 1.58
C TRP A 28 14.46 -6.22 2.19
N GLU A 29 15.70 -5.82 1.86
CA GLU A 29 16.24 -4.56 2.39
C GLU A 29 15.35 -3.39 1.93
N PRO A 30 14.76 -2.64 2.86
CA PRO A 30 13.92 -1.52 2.50
C PRO A 30 14.83 -0.41 1.95
N PHE A 31 14.80 -0.22 0.64
CA PHE A 31 15.32 0.94 -0.09
C PHE A 31 14.54 2.23 0.29
N ILE A 32 14.47 2.56 1.58
CA ILE A 32 13.94 3.84 2.09
C ILE A 32 15.14 4.78 2.26
N ALA A 33 15.75 5.14 1.13
CA ALA A 33 16.81 6.14 1.07
C ALA A 33 16.17 7.54 1.01
N GLY A 34 15.73 8.05 2.16
CA GLY A 34 15.32 9.44 2.30
C GLY A 34 14.62 9.71 3.63
N PRO A 35 14.75 10.93 4.20
CA PRO A 35 13.86 11.35 5.26
C PRO A 35 12.42 11.22 4.75
N PRO A 36 11.49 10.68 5.57
CA PRO A 36 10.10 10.60 5.15
C PRO A 36 9.63 11.99 4.73
N PRO A 37 8.83 12.13 3.65
CA PRO A 37 8.27 13.41 3.28
C PRO A 37 7.64 14.02 4.52
N ALA A 38 7.92 15.30 4.80
CA ALA A 38 7.38 16.01 5.95
C ALA A 38 5.91 15.65 6.06
N LYS A 39 5.55 14.98 7.17
CA LYS A 39 4.21 14.41 7.36
C LYS A 39 3.22 15.56 7.40
N VAL A 40 2.69 15.93 6.24
CA VAL A 40 1.50 16.78 6.15
C VAL A 40 0.37 15.88 6.61
N ASN A 41 -0.06 16.07 7.86
CA ASN A 41 -1.24 15.37 8.35
C ASN A 41 -2.41 15.68 7.42
N PRO A 42 -3.20 14.68 6.99
CA PRO A 42 -4.40 14.92 6.21
C PRO A 42 -5.30 15.92 6.96
N PRO A 43 -5.80 16.99 6.31
CA PRO A 43 -6.76 17.88 6.93
C PRO A 43 -8.05 17.13 7.28
N THR A 44 -8.68 17.52 8.40
CA THR A 44 -10.02 17.05 8.74
C THR A 44 -11.05 17.63 7.79
N ILE A 45 -12.21 16.98 7.68
CA ILE A 45 -13.31 17.41 6.81
C ILE A 45 -14.18 18.40 7.62
N PRO A 46 -14.21 19.70 7.27
CA PRO A 46 -14.88 20.72 8.09
C PRO A 46 -16.38 20.87 7.78
N HIS A 47 -16.98 19.92 7.07
CA HIS A 47 -18.38 19.97 6.65
C HIS A 47 -19.03 18.58 6.70
N THR A 48 -20.37 18.56 6.78
CA THR A 48 -21.13 17.31 6.71
C THR A 48 -20.93 16.57 5.40
N LEU A 49 -20.92 15.23 5.49
CA LEU A 49 -20.87 14.31 4.36
C LEU A 49 -22.24 13.94 3.82
N GLN A 50 -23.32 14.32 4.51
CA GLN A 50 -24.68 13.94 4.14
C GLN A 50 -25.01 14.32 2.69
N GLY A 51 -25.33 13.33 1.86
CA GLY A 51 -25.62 13.48 0.43
C GLY A 51 -24.39 13.66 -0.48
N ARG A 52 -23.18 13.57 0.08
CA ARG A 52 -21.87 13.72 -0.59
C ARG A 52 -20.92 12.57 -0.30
N GLU A 53 -21.42 11.48 0.27
CA GLU A 53 -20.65 10.29 0.64
C GLU A 53 -19.96 9.71 -0.60
N GLY A 54 -18.63 9.61 -0.57
CA GLY A 54 -17.83 9.13 -1.71
C GLY A 54 -17.79 10.05 -2.93
N LYS A 55 -18.46 11.22 -2.91
CA LYS A 55 -18.54 12.17 -4.03
C LYS A 55 -17.57 13.35 -3.86
N CYS A 56 -16.44 13.13 -3.20
CA CYS A 56 -15.47 14.17 -2.83
C CYS A 56 -14.93 14.92 -4.05
N ILE A 57 -14.65 14.18 -5.13
CA ILE A 57 -14.04 14.73 -6.36
C ILE A 57 -14.94 15.69 -7.12
N LEU A 58 -16.26 15.71 -6.88
CA LEU A 58 -17.17 16.68 -7.52
C LEU A 58 -16.75 18.12 -7.22
N CYS A 59 -16.16 18.35 -6.04
CA CYS A 59 -15.69 19.66 -5.63
C CYS A 59 -14.16 19.77 -5.51
N HIS A 60 -13.49 18.68 -5.15
CA HIS A 60 -12.06 18.71 -4.82
C HIS A 60 -11.12 18.36 -5.98
N LYS A 61 -11.61 17.84 -7.12
CA LYS A 61 -10.78 17.53 -8.30
C LYS A 61 -10.47 18.79 -9.11
N ASP A 62 -11.52 19.51 -9.48
CA ASP A 62 -11.47 20.67 -10.35
C ASP A 62 -11.92 21.93 -9.61
N ALA A 63 -11.88 23.10 -10.26
CA ALA A 63 -12.26 24.36 -9.64
C ALA A 63 -13.78 24.49 -9.48
N ALA A 64 -14.38 23.72 -8.57
CA ALA A 64 -15.81 23.87 -8.22
C ALA A 64 -16.13 25.18 -7.48
N GLY A 65 -15.11 26.00 -7.19
CA GLY A 65 -15.21 27.35 -6.66
C GLY A 65 -13.84 27.88 -6.21
N VAL A 66 -13.71 29.21 -6.06
CA VAL A 66 -12.44 29.89 -5.73
C VAL A 66 -11.91 29.54 -4.33
N LYS A 67 -12.76 28.98 -3.45
CA LYS A 67 -12.43 28.74 -2.02
C LYS A 67 -12.29 27.27 -1.63
N ILE A 68 -12.41 26.33 -2.57
CA ILE A 68 -12.35 24.89 -2.25
C ILE A 68 -10.92 24.40 -2.52
N PRO A 69 -10.24 23.78 -1.52
CA PRO A 69 -8.91 23.24 -1.73
C PRO A 69 -8.95 22.07 -2.71
N ARG A 70 -8.03 22.05 -3.67
CA ARG A 70 -7.91 20.94 -4.62
C ARG A 70 -7.12 19.81 -4.00
N THR A 71 -7.52 18.57 -4.30
CA THR A 71 -6.74 17.41 -3.91
C THR A 71 -5.54 17.25 -4.84
N PRO A 72 -4.31 17.08 -4.31
CA PRO A 72 -3.15 16.76 -5.13
C PRO A 72 -3.12 15.27 -5.56
N HIS A 73 -4.14 14.48 -5.17
CA HIS A 73 -4.21 13.05 -5.40
C HIS A 73 -5.66 12.59 -5.70
N PRO A 74 -6.23 13.02 -6.84
CA PRO A 74 -7.62 12.71 -7.22
C PRO A 74 -7.86 11.23 -7.56
N ASP A 75 -6.79 10.48 -7.75
CA ASP A 75 -6.77 9.04 -8.05
C ASP A 75 -7.04 8.15 -6.83
N ARG A 76 -6.97 8.69 -5.60
CA ARG A 76 -7.26 7.93 -4.39
C ARG A 76 -8.76 7.67 -4.23
N ALA A 77 -9.14 6.40 -4.29
CA ALA A 77 -10.53 5.98 -4.28
C ALA A 77 -11.26 6.16 -2.93
N ASN A 78 -10.54 6.10 -1.80
CA ASN A 78 -11.14 6.18 -0.46
C ASN A 78 -10.57 7.36 0.35
N CYS A 79 -11.24 8.51 0.29
CA CYS A 79 -10.79 9.71 0.97
C CYS A 79 -10.86 9.59 2.51
N LEU A 80 -11.84 8.83 3.01
CA LEU A 80 -12.11 8.66 4.45
C LEU A 80 -11.12 7.71 5.13
N GLN A 81 -10.25 7.04 4.36
CA GLN A 81 -9.13 6.30 4.92
C GLN A 81 -8.15 7.22 5.68
N CYS A 82 -8.08 8.50 5.30
CA CYS A 82 -7.13 9.44 5.86
C CYS A 82 -7.79 10.74 6.36
N HIS A 83 -8.82 11.23 5.67
CA HIS A 83 -9.52 12.45 6.05
C HIS A 83 -10.70 12.13 6.96
N VAL A 84 -10.59 12.51 8.23
CA VAL A 84 -11.61 12.26 9.25
C VAL A 84 -12.52 13.49 9.39
N PRO A 85 -13.85 13.33 9.50
CA PRO A 85 -14.74 14.42 9.90
C PRO A 85 -14.35 15.00 11.26
N ASN A 86 -14.53 16.30 11.44
CA ASN A 86 -14.43 16.91 12.76
C ASN A 86 -15.71 16.72 13.58
#